data_AF-A0A4Y2R5Q9-F1
#
_entry.id   AF-A0A4Y2R5Q9-F1
#
_cell.length_a   1.000
_cell.length_b   1.000
_cell.length_c   1.000
_cell.angle_alpha   90.00
_cell.angle_beta   90.00
_cell.angle_gamma   90.00
#
_symmetry.space_group_name_H-M   'P 1'
#
loop_
_entity.id
_entity.type
_entity.pdbx_description
1 polymer ?
#
loop_
_entity_poly.entity_id
_entity_poly.type
_entity_poly.pdbx_seq_one_letter_code
_entity_poly.pdbx_strand_id
1 'polypeptide(L)'
;MYLLEISQALRLGNCSDELGRRSPGTISHSRWLTTANRFLRLYVSSPASSLKLKQIAEFVMKVYTPNWFNIKSKHSLKYCAKQVWNTIYRSRYLSEDLKDVAD
;
A
#
# COMPACT_ATOMS: atom_id res chain seq x y z
N MET A 1 -0.39 13.78 -2.23
CA MET A 1 -0.03 12.59 -3.06
C MET A 1 -1.08 11.54 -2.77
N TYR A 2 -1.78 11.04 -3.79
CA TYR A 2 -2.98 10.22 -3.60
C TYR A 2 -2.80 9.04 -2.63
N LEU A 3 -1.68 8.29 -2.72
CA LEU A 3 -1.39 7.18 -1.79
C LEU A 3 -1.39 7.62 -0.32
N LEU A 4 -0.83 8.81 -0.02
CA LEU A 4 -0.81 9.34 1.34
C LEU A 4 -2.23 9.60 1.84
N GLU A 5 -3.02 10.32 1.04
CA GLU A 5 -4.38 10.73 1.37
C GLU A 5 -5.29 9.52 1.60
N ILE A 6 -5.26 8.54 0.69
CA ILE A 6 -6.06 7.32 0.83
C ILE A 6 -5.58 6.43 1.98
N SER A 7 -4.27 6.35 2.23
CA SER A 7 -3.73 5.60 3.36
C SER A 7 -4.14 6.21 4.71
N GLN A 8 -4.17 7.54 4.80
CA GLN A 8 -4.60 8.26 6.00
C GLN A 8 -6.09 8.05 6.24
N ALA A 9 -6.93 8.19 5.20
CA ALA A 9 -8.35 7.93 5.28
C ALA A 9 -8.66 6.50 5.75
N LEU A 10 -7.98 5.50 5.19
CA LEU A 10 -8.10 4.10 5.59
C LEU A 10 -7.65 3.86 7.03
N ARG A 11 -6.52 4.45 7.43
CA ARG A 11 -6.02 4.33 8.81
C ARG A 11 -6.96 4.96 9.84
N LEU A 12 -7.61 6.07 9.49
CA LEU A 12 -8.55 6.78 10.36
C LEU A 12 -9.99 6.25 10.27
N GLY A 13 -10.27 5.32 9.36
CA GLY A 13 -11.63 4.85 9.08
C GLY A 13 -12.53 5.88 8.39
N ASN A 14 -12.00 7.05 8.03
CA ASN A 14 -12.75 8.15 7.42
C ASN A 14 -12.65 8.12 5.90
N CYS A 15 -13.17 7.06 5.28
CA CYS A 15 -13.15 6.90 3.83
C CYS A 15 -14.40 7.55 3.21
N SER A 16 -14.24 8.70 2.56
CA SER A 16 -15.34 9.33 1.82
C SER A 16 -15.56 8.68 0.45
N ASP A 17 -16.81 8.65 0.00
CA ASP A 17 -17.17 8.24 -1.36
C ASP A 17 -16.40 9.01 -2.43
N GLU A 18 -16.17 10.30 -2.19
CA GLU A 18 -15.41 11.18 -3.08
C GLU A 18 -13.97 10.68 -3.27
N LEU A 19 -13.31 10.23 -2.20
CA LEU A 19 -11.95 9.71 -2.26
C LEU A 19 -11.86 8.41 -3.07
N GLY A 20 -12.91 7.57 -2.99
CA GLY A 20 -13.05 6.37 -3.81
C GLY A 20 -13.31 6.67 -5.29
N ARG A 21 -14.02 7.75 -5.62
CA ARG A 21 -14.29 8.15 -7.02
C ARG A 21 -13.15 8.96 -7.63
N ARG A 22 -12.30 9.58 -6.81
CA ARG A 22 -11.20 10.44 -7.27
C ARG A 22 -10.16 9.67 -8.10
N SER A 23 -9.73 10.30 -9.18
CA SER A 23 -8.58 9.82 -9.95
C SER A 23 -7.28 10.09 -9.17
N PRO A 24 -6.32 9.15 -9.09
CA PRO A 24 -5.03 9.36 -8.42
C PRO A 24 -4.15 10.48 -8.98
N GLY A 25 -4.58 11.16 -10.06
CA GLY A 25 -3.81 12.18 -10.78
C GLY A 25 -2.79 11.57 -11.73
N THR A 26 -1.82 12.37 -12.18
CA THR A 26 -0.74 11.91 -13.06
C THR A 26 0.03 10.79 -12.38
N ILE A 27 -0.09 9.61 -12.96
CA ILE A 27 0.46 8.37 -12.42
C ILE A 27 1.99 8.46 -12.50
N SER A 28 2.66 8.37 -11.35
CA SER A 28 4.12 8.31 -11.24
C SER A 28 4.71 7.23 -12.16
N HIS A 29 5.97 7.39 -12.63
CA HIS A 29 6.72 6.35 -13.35
C HIS A 29 6.78 4.99 -12.64
N SER A 30 6.46 4.93 -11.33
CA SER A 30 6.35 3.67 -10.59
C SER A 30 5.04 2.92 -10.91
N ARG A 31 5.16 1.86 -11.72
CA ARG A 31 4.05 0.93 -12.01
C ARG A 31 3.41 0.39 -10.72
N TRP A 32 4.21 0.08 -9.71
CA TRP A 32 3.72 -0.43 -8.43
C TRP A 32 2.85 0.57 -7.67
N LEU A 33 3.19 1.86 -7.71
CA LEU A 33 2.41 2.91 -7.05
C LEU A 33 1.02 3.03 -7.68
N THR A 34 0.96 2.86 -9.01
CA THR A 34 -0.29 2.83 -9.76
C THR A 34 -1.21 1.71 -9.28
N THR A 35 -0.64 0.50 -9.21
CA THR A 35 -1.36 -0.71 -8.81
C THR A 35 -1.86 -0.60 -7.37
N ALA A 36 -1.01 -0.15 -6.44
CA ALA A 36 -1.38 0.09 -5.05
C ALA A 36 -2.55 1.07 -4.92
N ASN A 37 -2.47 2.22 -5.59
CA ASN A 37 -3.53 3.22 -5.57
C ASN A 37 -4.85 2.69 -6.14
N ARG A 38 -4.80 1.90 -7.23
CA ARG A 38 -6.00 1.28 -7.83
C ARG A 38 -6.65 0.27 -6.88
N PHE A 39 -5.87 -0.57 -6.21
CA PHE A 39 -6.39 -1.53 -5.24
C PHE A 39 -7.02 -0.85 -4.02
N LEU A 40 -6.35 0.15 -3.44
CA LEU A 40 -6.90 0.89 -2.30
C LEU A 40 -8.19 1.62 -2.69
N ARG A 41 -8.23 2.23 -3.87
CA ARG A 41 -9.44 2.87 -4.39
C ARG A 41 -10.58 1.87 -4.57
N LEU A 42 -10.29 0.72 -5.18
CA LEU A 42 -11.27 -0.35 -5.35
C LEU A 42 -11.81 -0.84 -4.00
N TYR A 43 -10.93 -0.98 -3.00
CA TYR A 43 -11.32 -1.35 -1.64
C TYR A 43 -12.25 -0.32 -0.99
N VAL A 44 -11.91 0.98 -1.07
CA VAL A 44 -12.73 2.07 -0.53
C VAL A 44 -14.08 2.19 -1.23
N SER A 45 -14.13 2.00 -2.55
CA SER A 45 -15.35 2.11 -3.34
C SER A 45 -16.26 0.87 -3.28
N SER A 46 -15.84 -0.21 -2.61
CA SER A 46 -16.56 -1.47 -2.59
C SER A 46 -17.24 -1.70 -1.24
N PRO A 47 -18.56 -1.47 -1.10
CA PRO A 47 -19.28 -1.67 0.16
C PRO A 47 -19.28 -3.14 0.64
N ALA A 48 -19.13 -4.11 -0.28
CA ALA A 48 -18.95 -5.52 0.03
C ALA A 48 -17.56 -5.99 -0.44
N SER A 49 -16.50 -5.50 0.23
CA SER A 49 -15.13 -5.88 -0.14
C SER A 49 -14.89 -7.39 0.08
N SER A 50 -14.39 -8.07 -0.96
CA SER A 50 -14.04 -9.50 -0.84
C SER A 50 -12.85 -9.70 0.13
N LEU A 51 -12.76 -10.89 0.74
CA LEU A 51 -11.65 -11.22 1.63
C LEU A 51 -10.28 -11.00 0.96
N LYS A 52 -10.15 -11.40 -0.32
CA LYS A 52 -8.93 -11.21 -1.10
C LYS A 52 -8.59 -9.74 -1.30
N LEU A 53 -9.59 -8.89 -1.60
CA LEU A 53 -9.38 -7.46 -1.76
C LEU A 53 -8.96 -6.81 -0.45
N LYS A 54 -9.56 -7.23 0.68
CA LYS A 54 -9.16 -6.80 2.01
C LYS A 54 -7.71 -7.20 2.32
N GLN A 55 -7.31 -8.44 2.03
CA GLN A 55 -5.93 -8.90 2.21
C GLN A 55 -4.93 -8.06 1.40
N ILE A 56 -5.24 -7.76 0.13
CA ILE A 56 -4.39 -6.91 -0.71
C ILE A 56 -4.31 -5.49 -0.14
N ALA A 57 -5.45 -4.90 0.26
CA ALA A 57 -5.48 -3.57 0.85
C ALA A 57 -4.66 -3.51 2.15
N GLU A 58 -4.77 -4.53 3.00
CA GLU A 58 -3.95 -4.66 4.21
C GLU A 58 -2.46 -4.76 3.89
N PHE A 59 -2.07 -5.53 2.87
CA PHE A 59 -0.68 -5.61 2.41
C PHE A 59 -0.15 -4.27 1.93
N VAL A 60 -0.94 -3.57 1.11
CA VAL A 60 -0.57 -2.24 0.64
C VAL A 60 -0.40 -1.28 1.83
N MET A 61 -1.26 -1.35 2.84
CA MET A 61 -1.22 -0.48 4.01
C MET A 61 -0.07 -0.81 4.98
N LYS A 62 0.16 -2.09 5.29
CA LYS A 62 1.12 -2.53 6.32
C LYS A 62 2.56 -2.62 5.81
N VAL A 63 2.73 -3.00 4.54
CA VAL A 63 4.04 -3.27 3.91
C VAL A 63 4.39 -2.19 2.90
N TYR A 64 3.62 -2.08 1.83
CA TYR A 64 4.02 -1.28 0.67
C TYR A 64 4.12 0.21 0.98
N THR A 65 3.05 0.79 1.55
CA THR A 65 2.93 2.22 1.83
C THR A 65 4.10 2.73 2.69
N PRO A 66 4.38 2.17 3.88
CA PRO A 66 5.51 2.63 4.70
C PRO A 66 6.86 2.42 4.03
N ASN A 67 7.07 1.32 3.28
CA ASN A 67 8.33 1.08 2.58
C ASN A 67 8.56 2.07 1.44
N TRP A 68 7.52 2.36 0.65
CA TRP A 68 7.57 3.37 -0.41
C TRP A 68 8.00 4.73 0.14
N PHE A 69 7.34 5.21 1.20
CA PHE A 69 7.72 6.47 1.84
C PHE A 69 9.13 6.42 2.43
N ASN A 70 9.55 5.30 3.03
CA ASN A 70 10.89 5.17 3.59
C ASN A 70 11.97 5.21 2.50
N ILE A 71 11.74 4.58 1.34
CA ILE A 71 12.66 4.62 0.19
C ILE A 71 12.73 6.04 -0.37
N LYS A 72 11.58 6.69 -0.58
CA LYS A 72 11.54 8.08 -1.09
C LYS A 72 12.24 9.05 -0.15
N SER A 73 12.06 8.89 1.16
CA SER A 73 12.70 9.74 2.17
C SER A 73 14.19 9.43 2.38
N LYS A 74 14.62 8.17 2.20
CA LYS A 74 15.99 7.70 2.48
C LYS A 74 16.58 6.93 1.31
N HIS A 75 16.74 7.58 0.17
CA HIS A 75 17.14 6.94 -1.09
C HIS A 75 18.64 6.57 -1.19
N SER A 76 19.48 6.92 -0.21
CA SER A 76 20.90 6.58 -0.23
C SER A 76 21.15 5.11 0.12
N LEU A 77 22.15 4.51 -0.53
CA LEU A 77 22.53 3.09 -0.38
C LEU A 77 22.80 2.67 1.06
N LYS A 78 23.28 3.58 1.92
CA LYS A 78 23.51 3.33 3.35
C LYS A 78 22.25 2.87 4.12
N TYR A 79 21.05 3.13 3.58
CA TYR A 79 19.80 2.69 4.17
C TYR A 79 19.20 1.45 3.50
N CYS A 80 19.81 0.93 2.44
CA CYS A 80 19.28 -0.16 1.63
C CYS A 80 19.06 -1.44 2.47
N ALA A 81 20.08 -1.88 3.22
CA ALA A 81 19.97 -3.05 4.10
C ALA A 81 18.81 -2.91 5.11
N LYS A 82 18.65 -1.71 5.69
CA LYS A 82 17.55 -1.40 6.61
C LYS A 82 16.19 -1.43 5.91
N GLN A 83 16.09 -0.98 4.66
CA GLN A 83 14.85 -1.01 3.87
C GLN A 83 14.44 -2.42 3.50
N VAL A 84 15.39 -3.27 3.11
CA VAL A 84 15.16 -4.70 2.85
C VAL A 84 14.67 -5.38 4.13
N TRP A 85 15.40 -5.20 5.24
CA TRP A 85 15.00 -5.77 6.52
C TRP A 85 13.61 -5.30 6.97
N ASN A 86 13.28 -4.01 6.83
CA ASN A 86 11.95 -3.50 7.15
C ASN A 86 10.86 -4.12 6.28
N THR A 87 11.16 -4.43 5.01
CA THR A 87 10.23 -5.08 4.10
C THR A 87 9.91 -6.49 4.57
N ILE A 88 10.95 -7.29 4.84
CA ILE A 88 10.81 -8.65 5.37
C ILE A 88 10.09 -8.64 6.72
N TYR A 89 10.51 -7.77 7.65
CA TYR A 89 9.89 -7.68 8.96
C TYR A 89 8.39 -7.33 8.86
N ARG A 90 8.02 -6.43 7.95
CA ARG A 90 6.63 -6.06 7.70
C ARG A 90 5.84 -7.15 6.99
N SER A 91 6.45 -8.03 6.19
CA SER A 91 5.75 -9.13 5.52
C SER A 91 5.46 -10.31 6.46
N ARG A 92 6.12 -10.41 7.63
CA ARG A 92 5.97 -11.54 8.55
C ARG A 92 4.56 -11.79 9.11
N TYR A 93 3.64 -10.82 9.05
CA TYR A 93 2.25 -11.05 9.46
C TYR A 93 1.44 -11.85 8.43
N LEU A 94 1.93 -12.00 7.20
CA LEU A 94 1.27 -12.79 6.16
C LEU A 94 1.22 -14.27 6.57
N SER A 95 0.25 -15.00 6.02
CA SER A 95 0.21 -16.45 6.13
C SER A 95 1.33 -17.07 5.30
N GLU A 96 1.70 -18.33 5.60
CA GLU A 96 2.85 -18.98 4.96
C GLU A 96 2.71 -19.07 3.44
N ASP A 97 1.51 -19.40 2.97
CA ASP A 97 1.15 -19.44 1.54
C ASP A 97 1.35 -18.07 0.84
N LEU A 98 1.18 -16.97 1.56
CA LEU A 98 1.38 -15.62 1.03
C LEU A 98 2.82 -15.14 1.18
N LYS A 99 3.59 -15.67 2.14
CA LYS A 99 5.03 -15.39 2.25
C LYS A 99 5.79 -15.98 1.08
N ASP A 100 5.46 -17.20 0.66
CA ASP A 100 6.10 -17.85 -0.51
C ASP A 100 5.96 -17.04 -1.81
N VAL A 101 4.95 -16.17 -1.89
CA VAL A 101 4.72 -15.29 -3.05
C VAL A 101 5.43 -13.93 -2.88
N ALA A 102 5.64 -13.50 -1.64
CA ALA A 102 6.08 -12.15 -1.30
C ALA A 102 7.57 -12.05 -0.92
N ASP A 103 8.15 -13.12 -0.37
CA ASP A 103 9.56 -13.27 0.02
C ASP A 103 10.36 -13.98 -1.11
#